data_AF-A0A6G1DDE9-F1
#
_entry.id   AF-A0A6G1DDE9-F1
#
_cell.length_a   1.000
_cell.length_b   1.000
_cell.length_c   1.000
_cell.angle_alpha   90.00
_cell.angle_beta   90.00
_cell.angle_gamma   90.00
#
_symmetry.space_group_name_H-M   'P 1'
#
loop_
_entity.id
_entity.type
_entity.pdbx_description
1 polymer ?
#
loop_
_entity_poly.entity_id
_entity_poly.type
_entity_poly.pdbx_seq_one_letter_code
_entity_poly.pdbx_strand_id
1 'polypeptide(L)'
;MAITAHLIDDSWRLRTVLMRFVYVPAPHNAEVIAEELAEALIKWNLDEKLSTVTLDNCTTNDKMMKLVWLQASRPAFKILKKGYRFSA
;
A
#
# COMPACT_ATOMS: atom_id res chain seq x y z
N MET A 1 -3.82 -9.67 -6.26
CA MET A 1 -3.81 -8.57 -5.26
C MET A 1 -4.85 -7.53 -5.65
N ALA A 2 -5.58 -6.96 -4.69
CA ALA A 2 -6.51 -5.86 -4.93
C ALA A 2 -5.96 -4.60 -4.23
N ILE A 3 -5.94 -3.47 -4.95
CA ILE A 3 -5.45 -2.19 -4.44
C ILE A 3 -6.62 -1.23 -4.34
N THR A 4 -6.86 -0.74 -3.12
CA THR A 4 -7.91 0.22 -2.81
C THR A 4 -7.29 1.44 -2.15
N ALA A 5 -7.57 2.62 -2.70
CA ALA A 5 -7.21 3.89 -2.10
C ALA A 5 -8.36 4.43 -1.26
N HIS A 6 -8.00 4.98 -0.11
CA HIS A 6 -8.91 5.71 0.77
C HIS A 6 -8.39 7.14 0.90
N LEU A 7 -9.24 8.12 0.64
CA LEU A 7 -8.90 9.54 0.77
C LEU A 7 -10.07 10.33 1.34
N ILE A 8 -9.77 11.42 2.05
CA ILE A 8 -10.77 12.38 2.49
C ILE A 8 -10.76 13.52 1.46
N ASP A 9 -11.92 13.81 0.87
CA ASP A 9 -12.07 14.90 -0.10
C ASP A 9 -12.25 16.27 0.58
N ASP A 10 -12.28 17.35 -0.22
CA ASP A 10 -12.46 18.73 0.27
C ASP A 10 -13.81 18.94 0.98
N SER A 11 -14.77 18.05 0.78
CA SER A 11 -16.06 18.04 1.49
C SER A 11 -16.02 17.25 2.80
N TRP A 12 -14.83 16.84 3.24
CA TRP A 12 -14.60 16.03 4.43
C TRP A 12 -15.26 14.64 4.37
N ARG A 13 -15.43 14.08 3.16
CA ARG A 13 -16.05 12.77 2.97
C ARG A 13 -14.99 11.72 2.67
N LEU A 14 -15.09 10.58 3.36
CA LEU A 14 -14.27 9.41 3.04
C LEU A 14 -14.68 8.86 1.67
N ARG A 15 -13.75 8.86 0.74
CA ARG A 15 -13.86 8.21 -0.57
C ARG A 15 -13.03 6.94 -0.56
N THR A 16 -13.64 5.88 -1.09
CA THR A 16 -13.00 4.59 -1.31
C THR A 16 -13.00 4.32 -2.80
N VAL A 17 -11.81 4.14 -3.37
CA VAL A 17 -11.63 3.90 -4.80
C VAL A 17 -10.89 2.58 -4.96
N LEU A 18 -11.56 1.59 -5.54
CA LEU A 18 -10.89 0.39 -6.02
C LEU A 18 -10.07 0.78 -7.25
N MET A 19 -8.76 0.80 -7.10
CA MET A 19 -7.85 1.29 -8.14
C MET A 19 -7.56 0.22 -9.17
N ARG A 20 -7.21 -0.98 -8.71
CA ARG A 20 -6.75 -2.06 -9.60
C ARG A 20 -6.90 -3.43 -8.95
N PHE A 21 -7.25 -4.41 -9.78
CA PHE A 21 -6.92 -5.81 -9.53
C PHE A 21 -5.64 -6.15 -10.27
N VAL A 22 -4.62 -6.56 -9.52
CA VAL A 22 -3.31 -6.93 -10.03
C VAL A 22 -3.19 -8.45 -9.98
N TYR A 23 -2.93 -9.06 -11.12
CA TYR A 23 -2.45 -10.44 -11.15
C TYR A 23 -1.00 -10.44 -10.68
N VAL A 24 -0.71 -11.17 -9.61
CA VAL A 24 0.65 -11.31 -9.10
C VAL A 24 1.14 -12.68 -9.56
N PRO A 25 2.21 -12.78 -10.37
CA PRO A 25 2.72 -14.07 -10.82
C PRO A 25 3.31 -14.89 -9.65
N ALA A 26 3.47 -16.19 -9.86
CA ALA A 26 4.28 -17.02 -8.97
C ALA A 26 5.77 -16.76 -9.22
N PRO A 27 6.64 -16.79 -8.19
CA PRO A 27 6.35 -17.11 -6.79
C PRO A 27 5.74 -15.91 -6.04
N HIS A 28 4.66 -16.12 -5.28
CA HIS A 28 4.00 -15.08 -4.48
C HIS A 28 4.81 -14.70 -3.21
N ASN A 29 6.08 -14.39 -3.38
CA ASN A 29 6.97 -13.95 -2.32
C ASN A 29 6.90 -12.43 -2.13
N ALA A 30 7.65 -11.93 -1.15
CA ALA A 30 7.60 -10.53 -0.77
C ALA A 30 8.13 -9.61 -1.89
N GLU A 31 9.12 -10.09 -2.64
CA GLU A 31 9.79 -9.39 -3.73
C GLU A 31 8.84 -9.17 -4.91
N VAL A 32 8.19 -10.22 -5.41
CA VAL A 32 7.25 -10.13 -6.54
C VAL A 32 6.03 -9.29 -6.18
N ILE A 33 5.52 -9.41 -4.94
CA ILE A 33 4.40 -8.57 -4.49
C ILE A 33 4.83 -7.11 -4.36
N ALA A 34 6.07 -6.84 -3.92
CA ALA A 34 6.62 -5.49 -3.82
C ALA A 34 6.70 -4.81 -5.18
N GLU A 35 7.25 -5.49 -6.18
CA GLU A 35 7.38 -4.97 -7.54
C GLU A 35 6.02 -4.61 -8.14
N GLU A 36 5.06 -5.54 -8.08
CA GLU A 36 3.69 -5.32 -8.58
C GLU A 36 2.96 -4.17 -7.87
N LEU A 37 3.20 -4.00 -6.57
CA LEU A 37 2.64 -2.88 -5.80
C LEU A 37 3.31 -1.56 -6.18
N ALA A 38 4.64 -1.52 -6.27
CA ALA A 38 5.40 -0.32 -6.62
C ALA A 38 5.02 0.18 -8.02
N GLU A 39 4.95 -0.72 -9.00
CA GLU A 39 4.49 -0.38 -10.35
C GLU A 39 3.08 0.21 -10.35
N ALA A 40 2.17 -0.36 -9.56
CA ALA A 40 0.83 0.19 -9.44
C ALA A 40 0.85 1.60 -8.83
N LEU A 41 1.63 1.86 -7.79
CA LEU A 41 1.71 3.18 -7.17
C LEU A 41 2.27 4.23 -8.13
N ILE A 42 3.35 3.92 -8.86
CA ILE A 42 3.97 4.80 -9.85
C ILE A 42 3.01 5.08 -11.01
N LYS A 43 2.33 4.05 -11.53
CA LYS A 43 1.39 4.21 -12.65
C LYS A 43 0.25 5.17 -12.33
N TRP A 44 -0.17 5.24 -11.06
CA TRP A 44 -1.20 6.14 -10.59
C TRP A 44 -0.64 7.46 -10.04
N ASN A 45 0.67 7.69 -10.11
CA ASN A 45 1.35 8.87 -9.56
C ASN A 45 1.01 9.09 -8.07
N LEU A 46 0.98 7.98 -7.32
CA LEU A 46 0.68 7.93 -5.89
C LEU A 46 1.92 7.67 -5.03
N ASP A 47 3.03 7.30 -5.65
CA ASP A 47 4.34 7.10 -5.01
C ASP A 47 4.78 8.32 -4.19
N GLU A 48 4.43 9.53 -4.62
CA GLU A 48 4.69 10.77 -3.87
C GLU A 48 3.53 11.27 -3.00
N LYS A 49 2.33 10.70 -3.15
CA LYS A 49 1.08 11.18 -2.50
C LYS A 49 0.54 10.24 -1.44
N LEU A 50 1.28 9.16 -1.16
CA LEU A 50 0.92 8.18 -0.18
C LEU A 50 1.15 8.75 1.24
N SER A 51 0.16 8.65 2.12
CA SER A 51 0.30 8.96 3.55
C SER A 51 0.29 7.72 4.45
N THR A 52 -0.49 6.70 4.10
CA THR A 52 -0.66 5.47 4.88
C THR A 52 -1.02 4.28 3.97
N VAL A 53 -0.44 3.11 4.26
CA VAL A 53 -0.78 1.83 3.61
C VAL A 53 -1.31 0.90 4.67
N THR A 54 -2.41 0.22 4.34
CA THR A 54 -2.98 -0.83 5.16
C THR A 54 -2.83 -2.17 4.44
N LEU A 55 -2.38 -3.18 5.18
CA LEU A 55 -2.24 -4.55 4.69
C LEU A 55 -2.88 -5.51 5.68
N ASP A 56 -3.27 -6.69 5.20
CA ASP A 56 -3.66 -7.78 6.07
C ASP A 56 -2.45 -8.29 6.88
N ASN A 57 -2.73 -8.89 8.04
CA ASN A 57 -1.72 -9.29 9.01
C ASN A 57 -0.98 -10.57 8.57
N CYS A 58 -0.23 -10.48 7.48
CA CYS A 58 0.60 -11.54 6.92
C CYS A 58 2.08 -11.16 7.01
N THR A 59 2.95 -12.09 7.41
CA THR A 59 4.40 -11.82 7.56
C THR A 59 5.10 -11.50 6.24
N THR A 60 4.58 -12.00 5.11
CA THR A 60 5.07 -11.67 3.76
C THR A 60 4.91 -10.18 3.45
N ASN A 61 3.82 -9.56 3.92
CA ASN A 61 3.55 -8.15 3.74
C ASN A 61 4.57 -7.25 4.46
N ASP A 62 5.05 -7.67 5.64
CA ASP A 62 6.06 -6.91 6.38
C ASP A 62 7.39 -6.82 5.61
N LYS A 63 7.78 -7.92 4.95
CA LYS A 63 8.99 -7.94 4.11
C LYS A 63 8.78 -7.13 2.84
N MET A 64 7.63 -7.29 2.19
CA MET A 64 7.26 -6.56 0.97
C MET A 64 7.31 -5.04 1.19
N MET A 65 6.77 -4.57 2.31
CA MET A 65 6.81 -3.15 2.68
C MET A 65 8.22 -2.63 2.96
N LYS A 66 9.16 -3.47 3.38
CA LYS A 66 10.55 -3.00 3.47
C LYS A 66 11.15 -2.78 2.09
N LEU A 67 10.84 -3.66 1.14
CA LEU A 67 11.37 -3.60 -0.23
C LEU A 67 10.83 -2.42 -1.02
N VAL A 68 9.51 -2.20 -1.02
CA VAL A 68 8.88 -1.05 -1.70
C VAL A 68 9.41 0.28 -1.13
N TRP A 69 9.76 0.32 0.17
CA TRP A 69 10.22 1.55 0.82
C TRP A 69 11.70 1.84 0.57
N LEU A 70 12.54 0.80 0.51
CA LEU A 70 13.94 0.95 0.09
C LEU A 70 14.03 1.50 -1.34
N GLN A 71 13.10 1.12 -2.20
CA GLN A 71 13.00 1.66 -3.55
C GLN A 71 12.48 3.12 -3.57
N ALA A 72 11.58 3.48 -2.66
CA ALA A 72 10.92 4.79 -2.64
C ALA A 72 11.72 5.94 -1.98
N SER A 73 12.86 5.69 -1.32
CA SER A 73 13.80 6.72 -0.82
C SER A 73 13.19 7.87 0.02
N ARG A 74 12.20 7.64 0.92
CA ARG A 74 11.59 8.73 1.73
C ARG A 74 11.27 8.36 3.20
N PRO A 75 11.51 9.28 4.18
CA PRO A 75 11.47 8.95 5.63
C PRO A 75 10.15 9.22 6.38
N ALA A 76 9.06 9.71 5.77
CA ALA A 76 7.86 10.13 6.51
C ALA A 76 6.59 9.37 6.09
N PHE A 77 6.42 8.13 6.57
CA PHE A 77 5.23 7.34 6.28
C PHE A 77 4.81 6.44 7.47
N LYS A 78 3.51 6.27 7.70
CA LYS A 78 2.97 5.40 8.76
C LYS A 78 2.39 4.11 8.16
N ILE A 79 2.86 2.95 8.64
CA ILE A 79 2.32 1.63 8.27
C ILE A 79 1.26 1.24 9.29
N LEU A 80 0.05 0.91 8.82
CA LEU A 80 -1.02 0.43 9.68
C LEU A 80 -1.36 -1.03 9.34
N LYS A 81 -1.17 -1.94 10.30
CA LYS A 81 -1.64 -3.32 10.15
C LYS A 81 -3.13 -3.40 10.44
N LYS A 82 -3.87 -4.12 9.58
CA LYS A 82 -5.28 -4.44 9.84
C LYS A 82 -5.37 -5.24 11.14
N GLY A 83 -5.79 -4.60 12.23
CA GLY A 83 -5.88 -5.19 13.58
C GLY A 83 -5.44 -4.28 14.73
N TYR A 84 -4.65 -3.24 14.47
CA TYR A 84 -4.33 -2.23 15.49
C TYR A 84 -5.49 -1.22 15.59
N ARG A 85 -6.33 -1.38 16.62
CA ARG A 85 -7.27 -0.34 17.05
C ARG A 85 -6.47 0.82 17.63
N PHE A 86 -6.65 2.02 17.08
CA PHE A 86 -6.34 3.23 17.83
C PHE A 86 -7.39 3.35 18.94
N SER A 87 -7.00 3.16 20.20
CA SER A 87 -7.73 3.83 21.29
C SER A 87 -7.27 5.28 21.27
N ALA A 88 -8.23 6.19 21.15
CA ALA A 88 -8.01 7.62 21.37
C ALA A 88 -7.48 7.88 22.78
#